data_AF-A0A9C9XQ58-F1
#
_entry.id   AF-A0A9C9XQ58-F1
#
_cell.length_a   1.000
_cell.length_b   1.000
_cell.length_c   1.000
_cell.angle_alpha   90.00
_cell.angle_beta   90.00
_cell.angle_gamma   90.00
#
_symmetry.space_group_name_H-M   'P 1'
#
loop_
_entity.id
_entity.type
_entity.pdbx_description
1 polymer ?
#
loop_
_entity_poly.entity_id
_entity_poly.type
_entity_poly.pdbx_seq_one_letter_code
_entity_poly.pdbx_strand_id
1 'polypeptide(L)' 'MHPIVLASASPRRQQFLRELGLDFTVRAAAIDETPMPS' A
#
# COMPACT_ATOMS: atom_id res chain seq x y z
N MET A 1 18.30 2.75 7.58
CA MET A 1 16.83 2.87 7.48
C MET A 1 16.40 2.30 6.14
N HIS A 2 15.30 1.55 6.10
CA HIS A 2 14.74 1.02 4.85
C HIS A 2 13.48 1.80 4.49
N PRO A 3 13.33 2.25 3.24
CA PRO A 3 12.15 3.00 2.81
C PRO A 3 10.92 2.09 2.83
N ILE A 4 9.82 2.59 3.38
CA ILE A 4 8.53 1.89 3.36
C ILE A 4 7.81 2.23 2.05
N VAL A 5 7.30 1.18 1.38
CA VAL A 5 6.49 1.31 0.16
C VAL A 5 5.10 0.75 0.42
N LEU A 6 4.07 1.59 0.29
CA LEU A 6 2.69 1.16 0.29
C LEU A 6 2.29 0.67 -1.10
N ALA A 7 2.29 -0.64 -1.29
CA ALA A 7 1.84 -1.31 -2.51
C ALA A 7 0.30 -1.42 -2.60
N SER A 8 -0.42 -0.36 -2.21
CA SER A 8 -1.89 -0.33 -2.24
C SER A 8 -2.39 1.02 -2.71
N ALA A 9 -3.36 1.01 -3.64
CA ALA A 9 -4.08 2.19 -4.07
C ALA A 9 -5.13 2.69 -3.04
N SER A 10 -5.34 1.97 -1.94
CA SER A 10 -6.41 2.28 -0.99
C SER A 10 -6.17 3.59 -0.22
N PRO A 11 -7.07 4.58 -0.32
CA PRO A 11 -6.96 5.84 0.43
C PRO A 11 -6.97 5.63 1.95
N ARG A 12 -7.73 4.65 2.43
CA ARG A 12 -7.82 4.31 3.86
C ARG A 12 -6.49 3.80 4.43
N ARG A 13 -5.74 2.99 3.66
CA ARG A 13 -4.42 2.52 4.08
C ARG A 13 -3.37 3.64 4.11
N GLN A 14 -3.47 4.59 3.18
CA GLN A 14 -2.62 5.78 3.18
C GLN A 14 -2.87 6.64 4.43
N GLN A 15 -4.14 6.87 4.77
CA GLN A 15 -4.53 7.62 5.97
C GLN A 15 -3.97 6.97 7.24
N PHE A 16 -4.16 5.67 7.40
CA PHE A 16 -3.66 4.91 8.55
C PHE A 16 -2.15 5.03 8.75
N LEU A 17 -1.35 4.89 7.68
CA LEU A 17 0.10 5.01 7.76
C LEU A 17 0.57 6.45 8.06
N ARG A 18 -0.18 7.46 7.59
CA ARG A 18 0.07 8.87 7.94
C ARG A 18 -0.20 9.14 9.42
N GLU A 19 -1.29 8.60 9.97
CA GLU A 19 -1.66 8.74 11.38
C GLU A 19 -0.62 8.09 12.32
N LEU A 20 0.05 7.03 11.85
CA LEU A 20 1.18 6.41 12.54
C LEU A 20 2.48 7.23 12.49
N GLY A 21 2.53 8.33 11.74
CA GLY A 21 3.72 9.17 11.59
C GLY A 21 4.84 8.51 10.78
N LEU A 22 4.51 7.56 9.89
CA LEU A 22 5.49 6.87 9.06
C LEU A 22 5.76 7.62 7.78
N ASP A 23 7.04 7.70 7.39
CA ASP A 23 7.43 8.11 6.05
C ASP A 23 7.32 6.92 5.09
N PHE A 24 6.46 7.05 4.07
CA PHE A 24 6.26 6.02 3.08
C PHE A 24 5.98 6.61 1.69
N THR A 25 6.21 5.80 0.67
CA THR A 25 5.86 6.11 -0.72
C THR A 25 4.74 5.20 -1.20
N VAL A 26 3.81 5.72 -1.98
CA VAL A 26 2.72 4.91 -2.56
C VAL A 26 3.17 4.40 -3.93
N ARG A 27 3.14 3.08 -4.11
CA ARG A 27 3.37 2.42 -5.41
C ARG A 27 2.28 1.38 -5.64
N ALA A 28 1.12 1.83 -6.07
CA ALA A 28 0.05 0.91 -6.45
C ALA A 28 0.51 0.04 -7.63
N ALA A 29 0.44 -1.28 -7.45
CA ALA A 29 0.69 -2.20 -8.54
C ALA A 29 -0.59 -2.38 -9.36
N ALA A 30 -0.49 -2.31 -10.68
CA ALA A 30 -1.57 -2.69 -11.59
C ALA A 30 -1.61 -4.22 -11.69
N ILE A 31 -1.83 -4.89 -10.55
CA ILE A 31 -1.93 -6.35 -10.48
C ILE A 31 -3.37 -6.77 -10.63
N ASP A 32 -3.58 -7.90 -11.30
CA ASP A 32 -4.87 -8.57 -11.31
C ASP A 32 -5.12 -9.18 -9.93
N GLU A 33 -6.13 -8.66 -9.23
CA GLU A 33 -6.55 -9.15 -7.91
C GLU A 33 -7.49 -10.36 -8.01
N THR A 34 -7.71 -10.90 -9.21
CA THR A 34 -8.52 -12.11 -9.42
C THR A 34 -7.89 -13.28 -8.66
N PRO A 35 -8.58 -13.83 -7.64
CA PRO A 35 -8.07 -14.99 -6.92
C PRO A 35 -7.91 -16.16 -7.89
N MET A 36 -6.80 -16.88 -7.81
CA MET A 36 -6.64 -18.10 -8.57
C MET A 36 -7.72 -19.11 -8.14
N PRO A 37 -8.33 -19.83 -9.09
CA PRO A 37 -9.25 -20.90 -8.76
C PRO A 37 -8.53 -21.96 -7.92
N SER A 38 -9.24 -22.48 -6.92
CA SER A 38 -8.80 -23.54 -6.01
C SER A 38 -8.63 -24.89 -6.70
#